data_AF-A0A0H4PHQ3-F1
#
_entry.id   AF-A0A0H4PHQ3-F1
#
_cell.length_a   1.000
_cell.length_b   1.000
_cell.length_c   1.000
_cell.angle_alpha   90.00
_cell.angle_beta   90.00
_cell.angle_gamma   90.00
#
_symmetry.space_group_name_H-M   'P 1'
#
loop_
_entity.id
_entity.type
_entity.pdbx_description
1 polymer ?
#
loop_
_entity_poly.entity_id
_entity_poly.type
_entity_poly.pdbx_seq_one_letter_code
_entity_poly.pdbx_strand_id
1 'polypeptide(L)' 'MTTEKKYQEFGLKYGIPLAIITSTLAMKKSSGLGKLITFSIVTPAMLAYLYSLIKTKQISDLDH' A
#
# COMPACT_ATOMS: atom_id res chain seq x y z
N MET A 1 -1.58 15.79 -16.43
CA MET A 1 -0.95 14.65 -15.73
C MET A 1 -2.03 13.69 -15.28
N THR A 2 -1.96 12.40 -15.64
CA THR A 2 -3.00 11.42 -15.28
C THR A 2 -2.93 11.07 -13.79
N THR A 3 -4.07 10.75 -13.18
CA THR A 3 -4.17 10.46 -11.74
C THR A 3 -3.28 9.28 -11.32
N GLU A 4 -3.12 8.29 -12.20
CA GLU A 4 -2.19 7.16 -12.05
C GLU A 4 -0.75 7.59 -11.85
N LYS A 5 -0.29 8.57 -12.63
CA LYS A 5 1.08 9.07 -12.55
C LYS A 5 1.36 9.74 -11.21
N LYS A 6 0.38 10.50 -10.68
CA LYS A 6 0.47 11.09 -9.33
C LYS A 6 0.58 10.03 -8.22
N TYR A 7 -0.21 8.96 -8.31
CA TYR A 7 -0.20 7.89 -7.31
C TYR A 7 1.09 7.07 -7.36
N GLN A 8 1.66 6.81 -8.54
CA GLN A 8 2.97 6.17 -8.69
C GLN A 8 4.10 7.04 -8.13
N GLU A 9 4.14 8.33 -8.48
CA GLU A 9 5.13 9.27 -7.95
C GLU A 9 5.03 9.39 -6.42
N PHE A 10 3.82 9.36 -5.87
CA PHE A 10 3.62 9.35 -4.41
C PHE A 10 4.25 8.11 -3.76
N GLY A 11 3.98 6.90 -4.26
CA GLY A 11 4.56 5.73 -3.63
C GLY A 11 6.06 5.56 -3.85
N LEU A 12 6.60 6.04 -4.98
CA LEU A 12 8.06 6.15 -5.16
C LEU A 12 8.69 7.13 -4.15
N LYS A 13 8.02 8.26 -3.89
CA LYS A 13 8.51 9.30 -2.97
C LYS A 13 8.47 8.87 -1.50
N TYR A 14 7.47 8.10 -1.10
CA TYR A 14 7.26 7.70 0.29
C TYR A 14 7.60 6.22 0.58
N GLY A 15 8.23 5.52 -0.37
CA GLY A 15 8.61 4.11 -0.21
C GLY A 15 7.40 3.17 -0.06
N ILE A 16 6.26 3.55 -0.62
CA ILE A 16 5.04 2.73 -0.58
C ILE A 16 5.13 1.71 -1.71
N PRO A 17 4.95 0.40 -1.43
CA PRO A 17 4.96 -0.64 -2.45
C PRO A 17 4.02 -0.32 -3.61
N LEU A 18 4.52 -0.43 -4.84
CA LEU A 18 3.74 -0.26 -6.08
C LEU A 18 2.46 -1.11 -6.08
N ALA A 19 2.49 -2.28 -5.44
CA ALA A 19 1.33 -3.15 -5.24
C ALA A 19 0.18 -2.47 -4.51
N ILE A 20 0.46 -1.64 -3.49
CA ILE A 20 -0.58 -0.90 -2.75
C ILE A 20 -1.16 0.21 -3.62
N ILE A 21 -0.31 0.88 -4.41
CA ILE A 21 -0.72 1.96 -5.31
C ILE A 21 -1.65 1.43 -6.40
N THR A 22 -1.23 0.38 -7.12
CA THR A 22 -2.02 -0.24 -8.19
C THR A 22 -3.31 -0.82 -7.65
N SER A 23 -3.28 -1.38 -6.45
CA SER A 23 -4.46 -1.86 -5.74
C SER A 23 -5.46 -0.75 -5.41
N THR A 24 -4.98 0.37 -4.86
CA THR A 24 -5.82 1.54 -4.57
C THR A 24 -6.47 2.08 -5.83
N LEU A 25 -5.73 2.02 -6.94
CA LEU A 25 -6.18 2.51 -8.23
C LEU A 25 -7.17 1.56 -8.91
N ALA A 26 -6.96 0.25 -8.80
CA ALA A 26 -7.90 -0.79 -9.17
C ALA A 26 -9.19 -0.67 -8.35
N MET A 27 -9.09 -0.37 -7.06
CA MET A 27 -10.22 -0.13 -6.16
C MET A 27 -11.00 1.13 -6.53
N LYS A 28 -10.33 2.17 -7.03
CA LYS A 28 -10.98 3.38 -7.55
C LYS A 28 -11.76 3.11 -8.86
N LYS A 29 -11.24 2.23 -9.71
CA LYS A 29 -11.86 1.86 -11.00
C LYS A 29 -12.95 0.80 -10.86
N SER A 30 -12.90 0.04 -9.76
CA SER A 30 -13.85 -1.00 -9.39
C SER A 30 -15.14 -0.43 -8.78
N SER A 31 -16.29 -1.04 -9.06
CA SER A 31 -17.60 -0.68 -8.49
C SER A 31 -18.26 -1.90 -7.83
N GLY A 32 -19.03 -1.66 -6.76
CA GLY A 32 -19.75 -2.72 -6.03
C GLY A 32 -18.82 -3.78 -5.42
N LEU A 33 -19.06 -5.05 -5.76
CA LEU A 33 -18.40 -6.22 -5.17
C LEU A 33 -16.88 -6.24 -5.38
N GLY A 34 -16.40 -5.69 -6.49
CA GLY A 34 -14.97 -5.63 -6.77
C GLY A 34 -14.21 -4.76 -5.76
N LYS A 35 -14.83 -3.71 -5.19
CA LYS A 35 -14.17 -2.89 -4.14
C LYS A 35 -13.97 -3.70 -2.88
N LEU A 36 -14.92 -4.55 -2.53
CA LEU A 36 -14.84 -5.42 -1.35
C LEU A 36 -13.68 -6.43 -1.50
N ILE A 37 -13.52 -7.02 -2.68
CA ILE A 37 -12.46 -8.01 -2.96
C ILE A 37 -11.08 -7.31 -2.96
N THR A 38 -10.97 -6.16 -3.63
CA THR A 38 -9.70 -5.42 -3.60
C THR A 38 -9.38 -4.98 -2.17
N PHE A 39 -10.36 -4.50 -1.40
CA PHE A 39 -10.15 -4.14 0.00
C PHE A 39 -9.73 -5.33 0.88
N SER A 40 -10.37 -6.48 0.73
CA SER A 40 -10.10 -7.66 1.55
C SER A 40 -8.72 -8.27 1.30
N ILE A 41 -8.12 -8.05 0.13
CA ILE A 41 -6.76 -8.53 -0.18
C ILE A 41 -5.71 -7.48 0.19
N VAL A 42 -6.00 -6.21 -0.08
CA VAL A 42 -5.01 -5.12 -0.01
C VAL A 42 -4.85 -4.63 1.42
N THR A 43 -5.94 -4.61 2.20
CA THR A 43 -5.90 -4.15 3.59
C THR A 43 -5.05 -5.06 4.48
N PRO A 44 -5.19 -6.41 4.44
CA PRO A 44 -4.31 -7.29 5.19
C PRO A 44 -2.85 -7.20 4.72
N ALA A 45 -2.61 -7.11 3.40
CA ALA A 45 -1.26 -6.97 2.87
C ALA A 45 -0.58 -5.67 3.32
N MET A 46 -1.33 -4.56 3.33
CA MET A 46 -0.85 -3.27 3.80
C MET A 46 -0.60 -3.26 5.32
N LEU A 47 -1.48 -3.89 6.11
CA LEU A 47 -1.28 -4.07 7.55
C LEU A 47 -0.06 -4.94 7.84
N ALA A 48 0.14 -6.03 7.09
CA ALA A 48 1.32 -6.88 7.22
C ALA A 48 2.61 -6.14 6.86
N TYR A 49 2.58 -5.27 5.85
CA TYR A 49 3.70 -4.41 5.49
C TYR A 49 4.01 -3.39 6.59
N LEU A 50 3.00 -2.69 7.10
CA LEU A 50 3.16 -1.76 8.23
C LEU A 50 3.68 -2.46 9.48
N TYR A 51 3.17 -3.64 9.80
CA TYR A 51 3.64 -4.47 10.91
C TYR A 51 5.11 -4.86 10.71
N SER A 52 5.50 -5.27 9.51
CA SER A 52 6.89 -5.60 9.19
C SER A 52 7.80 -4.39 9.34
N LEU A 53 7.38 -3.21 8.88
CA LEU A 53 8.14 -1.97 9.06
C LEU A 53 8.30 -1.58 10.53
N ILE A 54 7.24 -1.68 11.34
CA ILE A 54 7.30 -1.41 12.77
C ILE A 54 8.27 -2.39 13.45
N LYS A 55 8.18 -3.68 13.11
CA LYS A 55 9.03 -4.71 13.68
C LYS A 55 10.49 -4.50 13.27
N THR A 56 10.77 -4.19 12.01
CA THR A 56 12.11 -3.86 11.52
C THR A 56 12.66 -2.60 12.19
N LYS A 57 11.82 -1.57 12.41
CA LYS A 57 12.22 -0.38 13.15
C LYS A 57 12.52 -0.68 14.62
N GLN A 58 11.69 -1.48 15.30
CA GLN A 58 11.94 -1.90 16.68
C GLN A 58 13.24 -2.70 16.81
N ILE A 59 13.53 -3.58 15.85
CA ILE A 59 14.80 -4.31 15.81
C ILE A 59 15.97 -3.33 15.61
N SER A 60 15.84 -2.36 14.72
CA SER A 60 16.86 -1.33 14.49
C SER A 60 17.10 -0.40 15.68
N ASP A 61 16.08 -0.11 16.50
CA ASP A 61 16.22 0.70 17.74
C ASP A 61 16.80 -0.12 18.91
N LEU A 62 16.81 -1.46 18.83
CA LEU A 62 17.36 -2.38 19.84
C LEU A 62 18.87 -2.67 19.64
N ASP A 63 19.39 -2.42 18.44
CA ASP A 63 20.82 -2.60 18.08
C ASP A 63 21.68 -1.33 18.38
N HIS A 64 21.10 -0.31 19.04
CA HIS A 64 21.77 0.93 19.44
C HIS A 64 21.99 1.03 20.95
#